data_AF-A0A2I1C0G5-F1
#
_entry.id   AF-A0A2I1C0G5-F1
#
_cell.length_a   1.000
_cell.length_b   1.000
_cell.length_c   1.000
_cell.angle_alpha   90.00
_cell.angle_beta   90.00
_cell.angle_gamma   90.00
#
_symmetry.space_group_name_H-M   'P 1'
#
loop_
_entity.id
_entity.type
_entity.pdbx_description
1 polymer ?
#
loop_
_entity_poly.entity_id
_entity_poly.type
_entity_poly.pdbx_seq_one_letter_code
_entity_poly.pdbx_strand_id
1 'polypeptide(L)'
;GRAGKLWLPDIRLSPSLPGFCRDNWQSTIRKYVNLHEDYTDLEPWNGRETADITYSDSEGILTALLIDKGYLDDTWTGARPHYFLEIKTTTSFWETPFYMSRYQYERMRTMRHVDTENDNQASVYVIIRVYNLGRGSVGMKVYVNPGLMEVRGELVFMTETWSVVPGPVLGVAT
;
A
#
# COMPACT_ATOMS: atom_id res chain seq x y z
N GLY A 1 -5.83 -7.50 -8.42
CA GLY A 1 -5.77 -8.92 -8.82
C GLY A 1 -4.79 -9.66 -7.93
N ARG A 2 -5.11 -10.91 -7.54
CA ARG A 2 -4.27 -11.74 -6.66
C ARG A 2 -2.86 -12.02 -7.23
N ALA A 3 -2.71 -12.06 -8.55
CA ALA A 3 -1.44 -12.34 -9.24
C ALA A 3 -0.33 -11.30 -9.02
N GLY A 4 -0.67 -10.03 -8.76
CA GLY A 4 0.36 -9.01 -8.59
C GLY A 4 0.97 -8.95 -7.19
N LYS A 5 0.39 -9.61 -6.19
CA LYS A 5 1.00 -9.72 -4.85
C LYS A 5 2.09 -10.80 -4.77
N LEU A 6 2.22 -11.66 -5.79
CA LEU A 6 3.33 -12.65 -5.87
C LEU A 6 4.70 -12.01 -6.11
N TRP A 7 4.74 -10.76 -6.57
CA TRP A 7 5.98 -10.04 -6.90
C TRP A 7 6.64 -9.36 -5.68
N LEU A 8 6.03 -9.48 -4.50
CA LEU A 8 6.42 -8.77 -3.30
C LEU A 8 7.81 -9.13 -2.75
N PRO A 9 8.20 -10.41 -2.69
CA PRO A 9 9.49 -10.80 -2.13
C PRO A 9 10.67 -10.48 -3.06
N ASP A 10 10.40 -10.22 -4.34
CA ASP A 10 11.38 -9.80 -5.34
C ASP A 10 11.48 -8.27 -5.49
N ILE A 11 10.75 -7.48 -4.69
CA ILE A 11 10.95 -6.03 -4.63
C ILE A 11 12.32 -5.77 -3.98
N ARG A 12 13.35 -5.73 -4.82
CA ARG A 12 14.69 -5.31 -4.46
C ARG A 12 14.73 -3.78 -4.40
N LEU A 13 14.52 -3.23 -3.21
CA LEU A 13 14.82 -1.83 -2.96
C LEU A 13 16.34 -1.65 -3.01
N SER A 14 16.78 -0.60 -3.71
CA SER A 14 18.17 -0.20 -3.81
C SER A 14 18.28 1.25 -3.32
N PRO A 15 18.97 1.52 -2.20
CA PRO A 15 19.79 0.58 -1.41
C PRO A 15 18.98 -0.49 -0.67
N SER A 16 19.67 -1.57 -0.26
CA SER A 16 19.09 -2.58 0.62
C SER A 16 18.67 -1.96 1.95
N LEU A 17 17.44 -2.23 2.38
CA LEU A 17 16.90 -1.71 3.64
C LEU A 17 17.27 -2.62 4.82
N PRO A 18 17.90 -2.09 5.89
CA PRO A 18 18.23 -2.88 7.09
C PRO A 18 16.98 -3.49 7.72
N GLY A 19 17.04 -4.78 8.07
CA GLY A 19 15.91 -5.48 8.69
C GLY A 19 14.71 -5.73 7.77
N PHE A 20 14.78 -5.36 6.49
CA PHE A 20 13.75 -5.68 5.52
C PHE A 20 13.88 -7.14 5.06
N CYS A 21 12.95 -7.97 5.51
CA CYS A 21 12.92 -9.40 5.23
C CYS A 21 11.48 -9.87 4.96
N ARG A 22 11.31 -11.18 4.76
CA ARG A 22 10.00 -11.79 4.51
C ARG A 22 9.00 -11.43 5.60
N ASP A 23 9.40 -11.33 6.88
CA ASP A 23 8.50 -11.05 8.02
C ASP A 23 7.81 -9.69 7.97
N ASN A 24 8.37 -8.74 7.21
CA ASN A 24 7.71 -7.45 6.96
C ASN A 24 6.43 -7.61 6.12
N TRP A 25 6.30 -8.70 5.34
CA TRP A 25 5.09 -9.00 4.57
C TRP A 25 3.97 -9.50 5.50
N GLN A 26 2.96 -8.67 5.75
CA GLN A 26 1.85 -8.96 6.68
C GLN A 26 0.49 -9.12 5.98
N SER A 27 0.49 -9.52 4.71
CA SER A 27 -0.76 -9.72 3.96
C SER A 27 -1.35 -11.11 4.20
N THR A 28 -2.67 -11.18 4.36
CA THR A 28 -3.42 -12.45 4.40
C THR A 28 -3.35 -13.21 3.08
N ILE A 29 -2.83 -12.61 2.00
CA ILE A 29 -2.62 -13.35 0.76
C ILE A 29 -1.56 -14.43 0.91
N ARG A 30 -0.65 -14.35 1.91
CA ARG A 30 0.37 -15.36 2.20
C ARG A 30 -0.16 -16.80 2.15
N LYS A 31 -1.36 -17.03 2.70
CA LYS A 31 -2.04 -18.34 2.68
C LYS A 31 -2.35 -18.91 1.29
N TYR A 32 -2.31 -18.08 0.24
CA TYR A 32 -2.56 -18.46 -1.14
C TYR A 32 -1.29 -18.52 -1.99
N VAL A 33 -0.12 -18.15 -1.44
CA VAL A 33 1.14 -18.04 -2.19
C VAL A 33 2.02 -19.28 -2.07
N ASN A 34 1.77 -20.13 -1.06
CA ASN A 34 2.51 -21.39 -0.83
C ASN A 34 2.38 -22.42 -1.96
N LEU A 35 1.55 -22.15 -2.97
CA LEU A 35 1.45 -22.94 -4.21
C LEU A 35 2.61 -22.65 -5.18
N HIS A 36 3.41 -21.61 -4.94
CA HIS A 36 4.59 -21.28 -5.73
C HIS A 36 5.85 -21.84 -5.04
N GLU A 37 6.75 -22.47 -5.80
CA GLU A 37 7.89 -23.22 -5.28
C GLU A 37 8.78 -22.37 -4.33
N ASP A 38 9.00 -21.10 -4.68
CA ASP A 38 9.81 -20.14 -3.90
C ASP A 38 9.20 -19.70 -2.55
N TYR A 39 7.93 -20.03 -2.30
CA TYR A 39 7.15 -19.61 -1.13
C TYR A 39 6.51 -20.77 -0.37
N THR A 40 6.94 -22.01 -0.66
CA THR A 40 6.41 -23.22 0.00
C THR A 40 6.63 -23.22 1.51
N ASP A 41 7.65 -22.51 2.00
CA ASP A 41 8.02 -22.33 3.40
C ASP A 41 7.34 -21.12 4.08
N LEU A 42 6.55 -20.34 3.35
CA LEU A 42 5.99 -19.10 3.86
C LEU A 42 4.77 -19.37 4.75
N GLU A 43 4.91 -19.12 6.05
CA GLU A 43 3.79 -19.30 6.98
C GLU A 43 2.65 -18.28 6.71
N PRO A 44 1.37 -18.71 6.82
CA PRO A 44 0.23 -17.81 6.73
C PRO A 44 0.32 -16.68 7.76
N TRP A 45 0.00 -15.46 7.34
CA TRP A 45 -0.19 -14.36 8.28
C TRP A 45 -1.53 -14.50 9.01
N ASN A 46 -1.46 -14.75 10.32
CA ASN A 46 -2.64 -14.91 11.18
C ASN A 46 -2.99 -13.64 11.98
N GLY A 47 -2.18 -12.58 11.86
CA GLY A 47 -2.44 -11.30 12.51
C GLY A 47 -3.49 -10.44 11.77
N ARG A 48 -3.83 -9.29 12.35
CA ARG A 48 -4.65 -8.28 11.66
C ARG A 48 -3.82 -7.67 10.54
N GLU A 49 -4.17 -7.93 9.28
CA GLU A 49 -3.55 -7.26 8.12
C GLU A 49 -3.82 -5.76 8.21
N THR A 50 -2.74 -4.98 8.29
CA THR A 50 -2.80 -3.51 8.39
C THR A 50 -2.33 -2.83 7.09
N ALA A 51 -1.36 -3.46 6.42
CA ALA A 51 -0.89 -3.17 5.07
C ALA A 51 -0.29 -4.45 4.48
N ASP A 52 0.07 -4.44 3.21
CA ASP A 52 0.78 -5.56 2.60
C ASP A 52 2.18 -5.72 3.24
N ILE A 53 2.92 -4.63 3.44
CA ILE A 53 4.21 -4.64 4.12
C ILE A 53 4.23 -3.60 5.23
N THR A 54 4.80 -3.93 6.38
CA THR A 54 5.13 -2.96 7.43
C THR A 54 6.63 -2.93 7.67
N TYR A 55 7.21 -1.74 7.76
CA TYR A 55 8.65 -1.55 7.87
C TYR A 55 9.00 -0.44 8.84
N SER A 56 9.75 -0.75 9.89
CA SER A 56 10.34 0.25 10.79
C SER A 56 11.63 0.77 10.16
N ASP A 57 11.65 2.02 9.71
CA ASP A 57 12.84 2.61 9.09
C ASP A 57 13.83 3.13 10.16
N SER A 58 14.35 2.20 10.96
CA SER A 58 15.17 2.50 12.14
C SER A 58 16.45 3.27 11.83
N GLU A 59 16.92 3.22 10.58
CA GLU A 59 18.11 3.94 10.11
C GLU A 59 17.78 5.14 9.21
N GLY A 60 16.50 5.37 8.88
CA GLY A 60 16.07 6.47 8.00
C GLY A 60 16.45 6.29 6.53
N ILE A 61 16.82 5.07 6.12
CA ILE A 61 17.33 4.79 4.77
C ILE A 61 16.20 4.82 3.75
N LEU A 62 15.01 4.29 4.10
CA LEU A 62 13.86 4.39 3.21
C LEU A 62 13.39 5.84 3.09
N THR A 63 13.37 6.60 4.19
CA THR A 63 13.09 8.03 4.18
C THR A 63 14.05 8.79 3.26
N ALA A 64 15.36 8.57 3.42
CA ALA A 64 16.38 9.20 2.59
C ALA A 64 16.22 8.84 1.10
N LEU A 65 15.91 7.58 0.79
CA LEU A 65 15.62 7.16 -0.58
C LEU A 65 14.38 7.85 -1.16
N LEU A 66 13.32 8.01 -0.37
CA LEU A 66 12.10 8.70 -0.80
C LEU A 66 12.35 10.19 -1.04
N ILE A 67 13.21 10.83 -0.25
CA ILE A 67 13.68 12.20 -0.48
C ILE A 67 14.49 12.29 -1.79
N ASP A 68 15.49 11.43 -1.98
CA ASP A 68 16.34 11.39 -3.19
C ASP A 68 15.52 11.24 -4.48
N LYS A 69 14.43 10.47 -4.41
CA LYS A 69 13.51 10.26 -5.54
C LYS A 69 12.43 11.34 -5.69
N GLY A 70 12.40 12.33 -4.80
CA GLY A 70 11.44 13.44 -4.82
C GLY A 70 10.02 13.07 -4.39
N TYR A 71 9.85 11.97 -3.65
CA TYR A 71 8.56 11.59 -3.06
C TYR A 71 8.32 12.24 -1.69
N LEU A 72 9.40 12.60 -1.00
CA LEU A 72 9.39 13.38 0.23
C LEU A 72 10.25 14.64 0.05
N ASP A 73 9.96 15.68 0.82
CA ASP A 73 10.77 16.90 0.85
C ASP A 73 11.82 16.85 1.97
N ASP A 74 12.73 17.84 1.98
CA ASP A 74 13.86 17.90 2.90
C ASP A 74 13.45 18.05 4.39
N THR A 75 12.18 18.36 4.69
CA THR A 75 11.70 18.43 6.09
C THR A 75 11.69 17.06 6.77
N TRP A 76 11.75 15.99 5.99
CA TRP A 76 11.85 14.60 6.46
C TRP A 76 13.29 14.15 6.72
N THR A 77 14.28 15.03 6.52
CA THR A 77 15.69 14.67 6.70
C THR A 77 15.95 14.19 8.13
N GLY A 78 16.47 12.97 8.25
CA GLY A 78 16.77 12.34 9.53
C GLY A 78 15.61 11.55 10.15
N ALA A 79 14.39 11.68 9.61
CA ALA A 79 13.21 11.02 10.15
C ALA A 79 13.24 9.49 9.98
N ARG A 80 12.72 8.78 10.99
CA ARG A 80 12.75 7.31 11.11
C ARG A 80 11.36 6.71 11.33
N PRO A 81 10.41 6.95 10.41
CA PRO A 81 9.02 6.56 10.61
C PRO A 81 8.80 5.05 10.49
N HIS A 82 7.62 4.63 10.93
CA HIS A 82 7.08 3.31 10.61
C HIS A 82 6.23 3.39 9.33
N TYR A 83 6.65 2.66 8.30
CA TYR A 83 6.01 2.63 6.99
C TYR A 83 4.97 1.51 6.89
N PHE A 84 3.82 1.84 6.34
CA PHE A 84 2.76 0.91 5.93
C PHE A 84 2.66 0.93 4.40
N LEU A 85 3.19 -0.07 3.73
CA LEU A 85 3.24 -0.15 2.27
C LEU A 85 2.11 -1.04 1.76
N GLU A 86 1.23 -0.49 0.93
CA GLU A 86 0.12 -1.17 0.28
C GLU A 86 0.42 -1.33 -1.21
N ILE A 87 0.23 -2.54 -1.75
CA ILE A 87 0.60 -2.86 -3.13
C ILE A 87 -0.66 -2.96 -3.98
N LYS A 88 -0.72 -2.12 -5.01
CA LYS A 88 -1.82 -2.11 -5.97
C LYS A 88 -1.29 -2.47 -7.34
N THR A 89 -1.68 -3.62 -7.84
CA THR A 89 -1.19 -4.14 -9.12
C THR A 89 -2.23 -4.07 -10.24
N THR A 90 -1.77 -3.90 -11.47
CA THR A 90 -2.62 -3.93 -12.68
C THR A 90 -1.83 -4.41 -13.91
N THR A 91 -2.52 -5.04 -14.86
CA THR A 91 -2.00 -5.35 -16.21
C THR A 91 -2.16 -4.18 -17.18
N SER A 92 -2.87 -3.13 -16.77
CA SER A 92 -3.10 -1.89 -17.54
C SER A 92 -2.12 -0.78 -17.13
N PHE A 93 -2.30 0.43 -17.69
CA PHE A 93 -1.50 1.61 -17.37
C PHE A 93 -1.74 2.13 -15.94
N TRP A 94 -0.81 2.96 -15.45
CA TRP A 94 -0.81 3.47 -14.08
C TRP A 94 -2.05 4.30 -13.71
N GLU A 95 -2.64 5.01 -14.68
CA GLU A 95 -3.84 5.86 -14.55
C GLU A 95 -5.13 5.07 -14.32
N THR A 96 -5.10 3.76 -14.61
CA THR A 96 -6.28 2.90 -14.42
C THR A 96 -6.68 2.94 -12.95
N PRO A 97 -7.96 3.24 -12.62
CA PRO A 97 -8.44 3.23 -11.25
C PRO A 97 -8.09 1.93 -10.53
N PHE A 98 -7.80 2.02 -9.24
CA PHE A 98 -7.53 0.86 -8.40
C PHE A 98 -8.44 0.83 -7.19
N TYR A 99 -8.82 -0.38 -6.81
CA TYR A 99 -9.68 -0.60 -5.66
C TYR A 99 -8.89 -0.45 -4.36
N MET A 100 -9.49 0.28 -3.42
CA MET A 100 -9.06 0.37 -2.03
C MET A 100 -10.23 -0.06 -1.15
N SER A 101 -9.98 -0.96 -0.19
CA SER A 101 -11.04 -1.34 0.73
C SER A 101 -11.37 -0.19 1.69
N ARG A 102 -12.59 -0.18 2.22
CA ARG A 102 -13.00 0.77 3.27
C ARG A 102 -12.00 0.87 4.42
N TYR A 103 -11.45 -0.27 4.87
CA TYR A 103 -10.49 -0.31 5.97
C TYR A 103 -9.14 0.34 5.62
N GLN A 104 -8.66 0.12 4.39
CA GLN A 104 -7.44 0.78 3.88
C GLN A 104 -7.65 2.29 3.77
N TYR A 105 -8.83 2.70 3.27
CA TYR A 105 -9.24 4.09 3.17
C TYR A 105 -9.30 4.78 4.54
N GLU A 106 -9.98 4.18 5.52
CA GLU A 106 -10.05 4.72 6.89
C GLU A 106 -8.66 4.84 7.52
N ARG A 107 -7.79 3.83 7.35
CA ARG A 107 -6.43 3.85 7.86
C ARG A 107 -5.58 4.98 7.28
N MET A 108 -5.54 5.14 5.96
CA MET A 108 -4.77 6.24 5.37
C MET A 108 -5.27 7.61 5.85
N ARG A 109 -6.57 7.79 6.09
CA ARG A 109 -7.13 9.04 6.62
C ARG A 109 -6.69 9.31 8.05
N THR A 110 -6.57 8.27 8.88
CA THR A 110 -6.02 8.43 10.25
C THR A 110 -4.52 8.79 10.25
N MET A 111 -3.77 8.35 9.24
CA MET A 111 -2.31 8.60 9.12
C MET A 111 -1.96 9.85 8.31
N ARG A 112 -2.96 10.65 7.89
CA ARG A 112 -2.72 11.83 7.03
C ARG A 112 -1.86 12.90 7.71
N HIS A 113 -2.01 13.02 9.02
CA HIS A 113 -1.29 13.96 9.87
C HIS A 113 -0.10 13.24 10.45
N VAL A 114 1.07 13.42 9.83
CA VAL A 114 2.31 12.85 10.35
C VAL A 114 2.87 13.80 11.37
N ASP A 115 2.99 13.33 12.61
CA ASP A 115 3.75 14.00 13.65
C ASP A 115 5.23 13.63 13.48
N THR A 116 5.98 14.51 12.82
CA THR A 116 7.42 14.37 12.61
C THR A 116 8.24 14.94 13.77
N GLU A 117 7.62 15.58 14.77
CA GLU A 117 8.34 16.12 15.93
C GLU A 117 8.75 14.99 16.90
N ASN A 118 7.99 13.89 16.92
CA ASN A 118 8.38 12.65 17.56
C ASN A 118 8.91 11.65 16.52
N ASP A 119 10.21 11.72 16.24
CA ASP A 119 10.94 10.87 15.28
C ASP A 119 10.65 9.36 15.40
N ASN A 120 10.20 8.89 16.58
CA ASN A 120 9.91 7.49 16.87
C ASN A 120 8.41 7.09 16.75
N GLN A 121 7.50 8.00 16.39
CA GLN A 121 6.05 7.71 16.31
C GLN A 121 5.40 8.03 14.95
N ALA A 122 6.09 8.73 14.06
CA ALA A 122 5.60 9.01 12.71
C ALA A 122 5.21 7.71 11.99
N SER A 123 3.95 7.62 11.57
CA SER A 123 3.42 6.49 10.79
C SER A 123 3.06 6.97 9.39
N VAL A 124 3.66 6.37 8.37
CA VAL A 124 3.50 6.81 6.98
C VAL A 124 2.86 5.72 6.14
N TYR A 125 1.68 6.01 5.59
CA TYR A 125 1.03 5.11 4.65
C TYR A 125 1.52 5.39 3.22
N VAL A 126 1.88 4.35 2.48
CA VAL A 126 2.42 4.43 1.12
C VAL A 126 1.69 3.44 0.22
N ILE A 127 1.30 3.88 -0.97
CA ILE A 127 0.79 2.99 -2.01
C ILE A 127 1.86 2.80 -3.07
N ILE A 128 2.24 1.55 -3.32
CA ILE A 128 3.11 1.16 -4.43
C ILE A 128 2.23 0.60 -5.54
N ARG A 129 2.11 1.36 -6.63
CA ARG A 129 1.33 1.02 -7.81
C ARG A 129 2.24 0.39 -8.84
N VAL A 130 2.13 -0.93 -9.00
CA VAL A 130 2.81 -1.69 -10.06
C VAL A 130 1.85 -1.86 -11.23
N TYR A 131 2.28 -1.48 -12.43
CA TYR A 131 1.42 -1.44 -13.62
C TYR A 131 2.12 -2.04 -14.83
N ASN A 132 1.34 -2.28 -15.90
CA ASN A 132 1.79 -2.99 -17.09
C ASN A 132 2.29 -4.42 -16.83
N LEU A 133 1.76 -5.11 -15.80
CA LEU A 133 2.10 -6.51 -15.54
C LEU A 133 1.75 -7.40 -16.74
N GLY A 134 2.66 -8.32 -17.08
CA GLY A 134 2.52 -9.21 -18.24
C GLY A 134 2.78 -8.53 -19.59
N ARG A 135 3.29 -7.29 -19.60
CA ARG A 135 3.73 -6.57 -20.80
C ARG A 135 5.27 -6.52 -20.84
N GLY A 136 5.84 -6.13 -21.98
CA GLY A 136 7.30 -6.06 -22.19
C GLY A 136 8.06 -5.09 -21.28
N SER A 137 7.36 -4.24 -20.51
CA SER A 137 7.96 -3.38 -19.50
C SER A 137 6.99 -3.16 -18.33
N VAL A 138 7.44 -3.49 -17.12
CA VAL A 138 6.70 -3.21 -15.88
C VAL A 138 7.07 -1.82 -15.37
N GLY A 139 6.08 -1.06 -14.93
CA GLY A 139 6.29 0.26 -14.35
C GLY A 139 5.87 0.32 -12.88
N MET A 140 6.41 1.31 -12.15
CA MET A 140 6.07 1.57 -10.76
C MET A 140 5.77 3.06 -10.53
N LYS A 141 4.76 3.34 -9.70
CA LYS A 141 4.46 4.66 -9.12
C LYS A 141 4.31 4.51 -7.61
N VAL A 142 4.77 5.51 -6.87
CA VAL A 142 4.70 5.54 -5.40
C VAL A 142 3.87 6.76 -4.99
N TYR A 143 2.91 6.55 -4.10
CA TYR A 143 2.10 7.60 -3.50
C TYR A 143 2.36 7.61 -2.00
N VAL A 144 3.12 8.60 -1.54
CA VAL A 144 3.47 8.76 -0.11
C VAL A 144 2.42 9.65 0.54
N ASN A 145 1.89 9.20 1.69
CA ASN A 145 0.80 9.87 2.40
C ASN A 145 -0.43 10.15 1.51
N PRO A 146 -1.09 9.11 0.98
CA PRO A 146 -2.24 9.27 0.08
C PRO A 146 -3.43 10.01 0.73
N GLY A 147 -3.53 10.01 2.07
CA GLY A 147 -4.54 10.79 2.80
C GLY A 147 -4.30 12.30 2.71
N LEU A 148 -3.04 12.75 2.65
CA LEU A 148 -2.71 14.15 2.39
C LEU A 148 -2.86 14.50 0.90
N MET A 149 -2.48 13.59 0.01
CA MET A 149 -2.68 13.74 -1.44
C MET A 149 -4.17 13.90 -1.79
N GLU A 150 -5.07 13.19 -1.08
CA GLU A 150 -6.52 13.37 -1.20
C GLU A 150 -6.95 14.81 -0.85
N VAL A 151 -6.49 15.34 0.28
CA VAL A 151 -6.81 16.71 0.74
C VAL A 151 -6.30 17.76 -0.26
N ARG A 152 -5.16 17.51 -0.91
CA ARG A 152 -4.58 18.38 -1.93
C ARG A 152 -5.23 18.21 -3.32
N GLY A 153 -6.10 17.23 -3.50
CA GLY A 153 -6.73 16.92 -4.79
C GLY A 153 -5.80 16.19 -5.78
N GLU A 154 -4.67 15.69 -5.32
CA GLU A 154 -3.71 14.91 -6.12
C GLU A 154 -4.19 13.47 -6.35
N LEU A 155 -4.97 12.93 -5.40
CA LEU A 155 -5.70 11.66 -5.53
C LEU A 155 -7.19 11.89 -5.34
N VAL A 156 -8.00 11.31 -6.23
CA VAL A 156 -9.46 11.38 -6.16
C VAL A 156 -10.00 10.02 -5.74
N PHE A 157 -10.64 9.98 -4.58
CA PHE A 157 -11.29 8.78 -4.06
C PHE A 157 -12.76 8.78 -4.43
N MET A 158 -13.16 7.84 -5.27
CA MET A 158 -14.56 7.63 -5.64
C MET A 158 -15.22 6.76 -4.59
N THR A 159 -16.37 7.19 -4.04
CA THR A 159 -17.14 6.39 -3.10
C THR A 159 -17.67 5.14 -3.76
N GLU A 160 -17.68 4.02 -3.04
CA GLU A 160 -18.43 2.84 -3.45
C GLU A 160 -19.91 3.22 -3.62
N THR A 161 -20.41 3.16 -4.84
CA THR A 161 -21.84 3.40 -5.12
C THR A 161 -22.62 2.17 -4.63
N TRP A 162 -23.20 2.26 -3.44
CA TRP A 162 -24.25 1.33 -3.02
C TRP A 162 -25.48 1.58 -3.88
N SER A 163 -25.92 0.56 -4.63
CA SER A 163 -27.21 0.59 -5.33
C SER A 163 -28.25 -0.18 -4.50
N VAL A 164 -29.29 0.53 -4.07
CA VAL A 164 -30.45 -0.03 -3.36
C VAL A 164 -31.60 -0.17 -4.33
N VAL A 165 -32.23 -1.34 -4.39
CA VAL A 165 -33.50 -1.54 -5.11
C VAL A 165 -34.58 -2.02 -4.13
N PRO A 166 -35.86 -1.62 -4.31
CA PRO A 166 -36.96 -2.14 -3.50
C PRO A 166 -37.08 -3.67 -3.64
N GLY A 167 -37.29 -4.36 -2.52
CA GLY A 167 -37.61 -5.79 -2.53
C GLY A 167 -39.06 -6.04 -2.99
N PRO A 168 -39.41 -7.26 -3.41
CA PRO A 168 -40.75 -7.60 -3.93
C PRO A 168 -41.91 -7.24 -3.00
N VAL A 169 -41.65 -7.13 -1.69
CA VAL A 169 -42.64 -6.78 -0.65
C VAL A 169 -43.08 -5.30 -0.72
N LEU A 170 -42.29 -4.42 -1.34
CA LEU A 170 -42.62 -3.00 -1.54
C LEU A 170 -43.37 -2.75 -2.87
N GLY A 171 -43.62 -3.80 -3.65
CA GLY A 171 -44.25 -3.73 -4.96
C GLY A 171 -45.76 -3.92 -4.93
N VAL A 172 -46.49 -3.02 -4.26
CA VAL A 172 -47.79 -2.54 -4.77
C VAL A 172 -47.88 -1.05 -4.41
N ALA A 173 -47.39 -0.19 -5.30
CA ALA A 173 -47.85 1.19 -5.33
C ALA A 173 -49.30 1.15 -5.85
N THR A 174 -50.23 1.61 -5.01
CA THR A 174 -51.62 1.86 -5.41
C THR A 174 -51.69 3.06 -6.34
#